data_AF-A0AAW1YS31-F1
#
_entry.id   AF-A0AAW1YS31-F1
#
_cell.length_a   1.000
_cell.length_b   1.000
_cell.length_c   1.000
_cell.angle_alpha   90.00
_cell.angle_beta   90.00
_cell.angle_gamma   90.00
#
_symmetry.space_group_name_H-M   'P 1'
#
loop_
_entity.id
_entity.type
_entity.pdbx_description
1 polymer ?
#
loop_
_entity_poly.entity_id
_entity_poly.type
_entity_poly.pdbx_seq_one_letter_code
_entity_poly.pdbx_strand_id
1 'polypeptide(L)'
;MRSAYTQFKWKLHDHYQKCGTPAQGRATLPPPDLWGTRPAEDWHWLCDQLYTDPKYIEKCKKNSANRKEQQSTHRGGAMPFIQHALRTAKEGKPLSFIDNWGAMYQDSNHKWVSDAARDRFNKLKNKREEIKEK
;
A
#
# COMPACT_ATOMS: atom_id res chain seq x y z
N MET A 1 4.71 -4.71 13.69
CA MET A 1 3.40 -5.29 14.12
C MET A 1 2.22 -5.03 13.18
N ARG A 2 2.20 -3.96 12.34
CA ARG A 2 1.06 -3.68 11.43
C ARG A 2 0.91 -4.65 10.23
N SER A 3 1.94 -5.48 9.93
CA SER A 3 1.94 -6.44 8.82
C SER A 3 1.15 -7.72 9.12
N ALA A 4 1.24 -8.27 10.33
CA ALA A 4 0.63 -9.56 10.66
C ALA A 4 -0.90 -9.53 10.57
N TYR A 5 -1.54 -8.51 11.16
CA TYR A 5 -3.00 -8.37 11.10
C TYR A 5 -3.51 -8.09 9.68
N THR A 6 -2.82 -7.23 8.93
CA THR A 6 -3.21 -6.90 7.55
C THR A 6 -3.08 -8.13 6.64
N GLN A 7 -1.99 -8.89 6.79
CA GLN A 7 -1.77 -10.14 6.07
C GLN A 7 -2.79 -11.20 6.47
N PHE A 8 -3.09 -11.34 7.76
CA PHE A 8 -4.12 -12.23 8.28
C PHE A 8 -5.48 -11.93 7.65
N LYS A 9 -5.94 -10.68 7.69
CA LYS A 9 -7.22 -10.26 7.11
C LYS A 9 -7.30 -10.51 5.61
N TRP A 10 -6.23 -10.20 4.87
CA TRP A 10 -6.16 -10.45 3.43
C TRP A 10 -6.21 -11.95 3.11
N LYS A 11 -5.39 -12.77 3.79
CA LYS A 11 -5.35 -14.22 3.59
C LYS A 11 -6.71 -14.89 3.90
N LEU A 12 -7.43 -14.41 4.90
CA LEU A 12 -8.78 -14.91 5.21
C LEU A 12 -9.79 -14.57 4.12
N HIS A 13 -9.78 -13.34 3.64
CA HIS A 13 -10.66 -12.95 2.54
C HIS A 13 -10.30 -13.69 1.25
N ASP A 14 -9.02 -13.92 0.97
CA ASP A 14 -8.55 -14.73 -0.17
C ASP A 14 -9.05 -16.18 -0.07
N HIS A 15 -8.99 -16.80 1.12
CA HIS A 15 -9.58 -18.12 1.38
C HIS A 15 -11.09 -18.13 1.11
N TYR A 16 -11.83 -17.15 1.64
CA TYR A 16 -13.26 -17.00 1.37
C TYR A 16 -13.56 -16.87 -0.14
N GLN A 17 -12.81 -16.03 -0.85
CA GLN A 17 -13.02 -15.80 -2.29
C GLN A 17 -12.85 -17.08 -3.11
N LYS A 18 -11.93 -17.98 -2.71
CA LYS A 18 -11.75 -19.29 -3.35
C LYS A 18 -12.92 -20.25 -3.09
N CYS A 19 -13.66 -20.06 -2.01
CA CYS A 19 -14.86 -20.83 -1.71
C CYS A 19 -16.05 -20.41 -2.59
N GLY A 20 -16.05 -19.20 -3.15
CA GLY A 20 -17.05 -18.72 -4.12
C GLY A 20 -18.39 -18.28 -3.52
N THR A 21 -18.97 -19.09 -2.62
CA THR A 21 -20.27 -18.79 -1.98
C THR A 21 -20.19 -18.79 -0.45
N PRO A 22 -21.08 -18.06 0.27
CA PRO A 22 -21.12 -18.11 1.73
C PRO A 22 -21.31 -19.52 2.30
N ALA A 23 -22.17 -20.33 1.67
CA ALA A 23 -22.43 -21.71 2.10
C ALA A 23 -21.17 -22.59 1.99
N GLN A 24 -20.46 -22.51 0.86
CA GLN A 24 -19.18 -23.22 0.68
C GLN A 24 -18.09 -22.68 1.61
N GLY A 25 -18.09 -21.37 1.87
CA GLY A 25 -17.22 -20.74 2.85
C GLY A 25 -17.41 -21.33 4.24
N ARG A 26 -18.66 -21.45 4.72
CA ARG A 26 -18.96 -22.07 6.02
C ARG A 26 -18.53 -23.53 6.11
N ALA A 27 -18.72 -24.29 5.04
CA ALA A 27 -18.28 -25.68 4.97
C ALA A 27 -16.74 -25.84 4.96
N THR A 28 -16.01 -24.78 4.59
CA THR A 28 -14.56 -24.81 4.38
C THR A 28 -13.85 -23.87 5.35
N LEU A 29 -13.51 -24.37 6.54
CA LEU A 29 -12.74 -23.60 7.52
C LEU A 29 -11.36 -23.19 6.96
N PRO A 30 -10.83 -22.01 7.33
CA PRO A 30 -9.49 -21.62 6.92
C PRO A 30 -8.42 -22.54 7.56
N PRO A 31 -7.23 -22.67 6.93
CA PRO A 31 -6.17 -23.54 7.45
C PRO A 31 -5.81 -23.21 8.91
N PRO A 32 -5.42 -24.20 9.74
CA PRO A 32 -5.06 -23.98 11.14
C PRO A 32 -3.98 -22.92 11.35
N ASP A 33 -2.99 -22.83 10.46
CA ASP A 33 -1.94 -21.79 10.52
C ASP A 33 -2.47 -20.37 10.32
N LEU A 34 -3.60 -20.22 9.64
CA LEU A 34 -4.26 -18.95 9.40
C LEU A 34 -5.32 -18.67 10.47
N TRP A 35 -6.19 -19.64 10.77
CA TRP A 35 -7.32 -19.48 11.68
C TRP A 35 -6.94 -19.62 13.15
N GLY A 36 -5.94 -20.44 13.46
CA GLY A 36 -5.51 -20.77 14.81
C GLY A 36 -6.59 -21.53 15.59
N THR A 37 -6.75 -21.16 16.86
CA THR A 37 -7.71 -21.77 17.81
C THR A 37 -9.03 -21.01 17.88
N ARG A 38 -9.37 -20.20 16.87
CA ARG A 38 -10.59 -19.37 16.88
C ARG A 38 -11.84 -20.23 16.67
N PRO A 39 -12.99 -19.87 17.28
CA PRO A 39 -14.25 -20.58 17.08
C PRO A 39 -14.67 -20.62 15.61
N ALA A 40 -15.29 -21.71 15.18
CA ALA A 40 -15.88 -21.80 13.83
C ALA A 40 -17.02 -20.78 13.64
N GLU A 41 -17.70 -20.39 14.73
CA GLU A 41 -18.78 -19.39 14.71
C GLU A 41 -18.30 -18.02 14.21
N ASP A 42 -17.09 -17.60 14.59
CA ASP A 42 -16.50 -16.36 14.10
C ASP A 42 -16.27 -16.42 12.58
N TRP A 43 -15.86 -17.58 12.07
CA TRP A 43 -15.70 -17.78 10.63
C TRP A 43 -17.05 -17.74 9.90
N HIS A 44 -18.07 -18.39 10.47
CA HIS A 44 -19.42 -18.36 9.91
C HIS A 44 -19.96 -16.92 9.87
N TRP A 45 -19.77 -16.15 10.93
CA TRP A 45 -20.14 -14.74 10.96
C TRP A 45 -19.43 -13.93 9.87
N LEU A 46 -18.12 -14.16 9.64
CA LEU A 46 -17.39 -13.48 8.57
C LEU A 46 -17.98 -13.82 7.18
N CYS A 47 -18.29 -15.09 6.94
CA CYS A 47 -18.87 -15.57 5.69
C CYS A 47 -20.29 -15.02 5.44
N ASP A 48 -21.12 -14.95 6.48
CA ASP A 48 -22.53 -14.59 6.38
C ASP A 48 -22.79 -13.09 6.47
N GLN A 49 -21.92 -12.34 7.16
CA GLN A 49 -22.12 -10.92 7.46
C GLN A 49 -21.08 -10.03 6.80
N LEU A 50 -19.78 -10.26 7.04
CA LEU A 50 -18.76 -9.31 6.59
C LEU A 50 -18.51 -9.39 5.08
N TYR A 51 -18.33 -10.60 4.56
CA TYR A 51 -17.94 -10.80 3.16
C TYR A 51 -19.10 -10.72 2.17
N THR A 52 -20.32 -10.76 2.68
CA THR A 52 -21.57 -10.55 1.94
C THR A 52 -22.07 -9.10 2.01
N ASP A 53 -21.58 -8.30 2.97
CA ASP A 53 -21.98 -6.89 3.11
C ASP A 53 -21.68 -6.11 1.81
N PRO A 54 -22.71 -5.53 1.16
CA PRO A 54 -22.52 -4.72 -0.04
C PRO A 54 -21.51 -3.59 0.13
N LYS A 55 -21.48 -2.95 1.31
CA LYS A 55 -20.53 -1.86 1.60
C LYS A 55 -19.09 -2.36 1.63
N TYR A 56 -18.87 -3.55 2.21
CA TYR A 56 -17.56 -4.18 2.22
C TYR A 56 -17.11 -4.56 0.81
N ILE A 57 -17.98 -5.20 0.03
CA ILE A 57 -17.70 -5.60 -1.36
C ILE A 57 -17.35 -4.39 -2.22
N GLU A 58 -18.14 -3.32 -2.12
CA GLU A 58 -17.90 -2.08 -2.88
C GLU A 58 -16.55 -1.45 -2.51
N LYS A 59 -16.24 -1.40 -1.21
CA LYS A 59 -14.95 -0.90 -0.73
C LYS A 59 -13.78 -1.72 -1.26
N CYS A 60 -13.90 -3.05 -1.27
CA CYS A 60 -12.87 -3.94 -1.81
C CYS A 60 -12.67 -3.73 -3.31
N LYS A 61 -13.75 -3.58 -4.09
CA LYS A 61 -13.70 -3.26 -5.53
C LYS A 61 -13.00 -1.92 -5.78
N LYS A 62 -13.40 -0.86 -5.06
CA LYS A 62 -12.78 0.47 -5.14
C LYS A 62 -11.29 0.43 -4.81
N ASN A 63 -10.92 -0.23 -3.70
CA ASN A 63 -9.51 -0.35 -3.31
C ASN A 63 -8.67 -1.11 -4.35
N SER A 64 -9.22 -2.16 -4.94
CA SER A 64 -8.56 -2.92 -6.02
C SER A 64 -8.36 -2.06 -7.26
N ALA A 65 -9.39 -1.32 -7.69
CA ALA A 65 -9.28 -0.38 -8.81
C ALA A 65 -8.23 0.72 -8.54
N ASN A 66 -8.31 1.39 -7.40
CA ASN A 66 -7.36 2.44 -7.00
C ASN A 66 -5.92 1.91 -6.95
N ARG A 67 -5.72 0.67 -6.50
CA ARG A 67 -4.40 0.05 -6.46
C ARG A 67 -3.85 -0.24 -7.86
N LYS A 68 -4.71 -0.61 -8.81
CA LYS A 68 -4.32 -0.79 -10.23
C LYS A 68 -3.94 0.54 -10.90
N GLU A 69 -4.62 1.62 -10.53
CA GLU A 69 -4.33 2.98 -11.04
C GLU A 69 -3.12 3.65 -10.37
N GLN A 70 -2.54 3.04 -9.33
CA GLN A 70 -1.41 3.62 -8.62
C GLN A 70 -0.16 3.68 -9.50
N GLN A 71 0.18 4.90 -9.95
CA GLN A 71 1.26 5.15 -10.91
C GLN A 71 2.70 4.96 -10.38
N SER A 72 2.89 5.01 -9.06
CA SER A 72 4.20 4.82 -8.43
C SER A 72 4.08 4.50 -6.95
N THR A 73 5.12 3.83 -6.43
CA THR A 73 5.35 3.65 -4.99
C THR A 73 6.71 4.25 -4.65
N HIS A 74 6.79 5.02 -3.57
CA HIS A 74 8.08 5.52 -3.10
C HIS A 74 8.89 4.38 -2.46
N ARG A 75 10.21 4.53 -2.46
CA ARG A 75 11.19 3.60 -1.90
C ARG A 75 11.73 4.01 -0.54
N GLY A 76 11.32 5.17 -0.02
CA GLY A 76 11.74 5.70 1.29
C GLY A 76 11.33 4.89 2.53
N GLY A 77 10.67 3.74 2.37
CA GLY A 77 10.20 2.93 3.50
C GLY A 77 9.20 3.68 4.39
N ALA A 78 9.16 3.34 5.69
CA ALA A 78 8.22 3.92 6.65
C ALA A 78 8.67 5.26 7.25
N MET A 79 9.90 5.69 6.97
CA MET A 79 10.44 6.94 7.49
C MET A 79 9.83 8.13 6.74
N PRO A 80 9.34 9.17 7.44
CA PRO A 80 8.82 10.38 6.80
C PRO A 80 9.86 11.08 5.93
N PHE A 81 9.40 11.76 4.87
CA PHE A 81 10.27 12.48 3.93
C PHE A 81 11.16 13.51 4.63
N ILE A 82 10.64 14.22 5.63
CA ILE A 82 11.40 15.21 6.42
C ILE A 82 12.55 14.54 7.17
N GLN A 83 12.33 13.35 7.72
CA GLN A 83 13.39 12.63 8.44
C GLN A 83 14.49 12.16 7.50
N HIS A 84 14.16 11.76 6.27
CA HIS A 84 15.19 11.48 5.24
C HIS A 84 16.02 12.73 4.94
N ALA A 85 15.39 13.89 4.70
CA ALA A 85 16.11 15.13 4.44
C ALA A 85 17.01 15.56 5.61
N LEU A 86 16.52 15.40 6.85
CA LEU A 86 17.32 15.69 8.06
C LEU A 86 18.51 14.73 8.19
N ARG A 87 18.36 13.46 7.82
CA ARG A 87 19.47 12.50 7.82
C ARG A 87 20.54 12.88 6.80
N THR A 88 20.15 13.17 5.56
CA THR A 88 21.13 13.57 4.53
C THR A 88 21.82 14.90 4.89
N ALA A 89 21.11 15.83 5.54
CA ALA A 89 21.71 17.06 6.05
C ALA A 89 22.76 16.79 7.14
N LYS A 90 22.50 15.87 8.08
CA LYS A 90 23.49 15.44 9.08
C LYS A 90 24.72 14.77 8.47
N GLU A 91 24.55 14.09 7.34
CA GLU A 91 25.63 13.49 6.55
C GLU A 91 26.38 14.52 5.66
N GLY A 92 26.06 15.81 5.78
CA GLY A 92 26.70 16.90 5.03
C GLY A 92 26.18 17.09 3.60
N LYS A 93 25.08 16.43 3.23
CA LYS A 93 24.44 16.53 1.91
C LYS A 93 22.98 16.97 2.05
N PRO A 94 22.72 18.22 2.46
CA PRO A 94 21.36 18.71 2.59
C PRO A 94 20.66 18.67 1.23
N LEU A 95 19.54 17.95 1.15
CA LEU A 95 18.72 17.89 -0.05
C LEU A 95 17.61 18.93 0.02
N SER A 96 17.31 19.59 -1.10
CA SER A 96 16.08 20.37 -1.20
C SER A 96 14.86 19.45 -1.12
N PHE A 97 13.67 19.99 -0.81
CA PHE A 97 12.44 19.17 -0.78
C PHE A 97 12.19 18.43 -2.10
N ILE A 98 12.51 19.04 -3.24
CA ILE A 98 12.34 18.43 -4.57
C ILE A 98 13.36 17.31 -4.77
N ASP A 99 14.63 17.54 -4.40
CA ASP A 99 15.69 16.53 -4.53
C ASP A 99 15.49 15.35 -3.58
N ASN A 100 15.05 15.63 -2.36
CA ASN A 100 14.64 14.62 -1.40
C ASN A 100 13.47 13.79 -1.92
N TRP A 101 12.47 14.42 -2.55
CA TRP A 101 11.41 13.70 -3.25
C TRP A 101 11.98 12.80 -4.35
N GLY A 102 12.86 13.33 -5.20
CA GLY A 102 13.51 12.55 -6.28
C GLY A 102 14.22 11.31 -5.76
N ALA A 103 15.02 11.46 -4.71
CA ALA A 103 15.73 10.36 -4.06
C ALA A 103 14.78 9.27 -3.54
N MET A 104 13.58 9.62 -3.06
CA MET A 104 12.60 8.65 -2.58
C MET A 104 11.91 7.87 -3.70
N TYR A 105 11.99 8.32 -4.95
CA TYR A 105 11.39 7.67 -6.12
C TYR A 105 12.44 7.13 -7.11
N GLN A 106 13.68 7.00 -6.65
CA GLN A 106 14.75 6.32 -7.37
C GLN A 106 15.18 5.05 -6.63
N ASP A 107 15.73 4.10 -7.36
CA ASP A 107 16.41 2.92 -6.77
C ASP A 107 17.87 3.23 -6.40
N SER A 108 18.57 2.23 -5.87
CA SER A 108 19.99 2.35 -5.50
C SER A 108 20.92 2.62 -6.69
N ASN A 109 20.46 2.39 -7.93
CA ASN A 109 21.19 2.68 -9.16
C ASN A 109 20.76 4.03 -9.78
N HIS A 110 20.03 4.86 -9.02
CA HIS A 110 19.47 6.14 -9.47
C HIS A 110 18.47 6.03 -10.64
N LYS A 111 17.86 4.85 -10.83
CA LYS A 111 16.80 4.67 -11.83
C LYS A 111 15.45 5.02 -11.23
N TRP A 112 14.63 5.73 -12.00
CA TRP A 112 13.27 6.09 -11.60
C TRP A 112 12.39 4.85 -11.45
N VAL A 113 11.59 4.82 -10.38
CA VAL A 113 10.66 3.70 -10.13
C VAL A 113 9.49 3.64 -11.11
N SER A 114 9.19 4.74 -11.79
CA SER A 114 8.28 4.81 -12.94
C SER A 114 8.46 6.11 -13.71
N ASP A 115 8.03 6.12 -14.98
CA ASP A 115 8.02 7.34 -15.81
C ASP A 115 7.18 8.45 -15.18
N ALA A 116 6.01 8.10 -14.61
CA ALA A 116 5.16 9.06 -13.92
C ALA A 116 5.87 9.74 -12.74
N ALA A 117 6.79 9.04 -12.04
CA ALA A 117 7.58 9.64 -10.98
C ALA A 117 8.63 10.61 -11.54
N ARG A 118 9.33 10.22 -12.61
CA ARG A 118 10.29 11.10 -13.31
C ARG A 118 9.60 12.38 -13.81
N ASP A 119 8.45 12.25 -14.45
CA ASP A 119 7.76 13.38 -15.07
C ASP A 119 7.26 14.36 -14.00
N ARG A 120 6.81 13.86 -12.85
CA ARG A 120 6.47 14.70 -11.68
C ARG A 120 7.70 15.43 -11.14
N PHE A 121 8.85 14.77 -11.02
CA PHE A 121 10.08 15.42 -10.59
C PHE A 121 10.48 16.56 -11.52
N ASN A 122 10.47 16.30 -12.83
CA ASN A 122 10.81 17.30 -13.84
C ASN A 122 9.84 18.49 -13.77
N LYS A 123 8.55 18.23 -13.61
CA LYS A 123 7.54 19.30 -13.43
C LYS A 123 7.80 20.14 -12.17
N LEU A 124 8.20 19.52 -11.06
CA LEU A 124 8.55 20.24 -9.83
C LEU A 124 9.81 21.09 -10.02
N LYS A 125 10.82 20.56 -10.70
CA LYS A 125 12.06 21.28 -11.03
C LYS A 125 11.76 22.50 -11.92
N ASN A 126 11.03 22.32 -13.01
CA ASN A 126 10.68 23.42 -13.92
C ASN A 126 9.93 24.54 -13.19
N LYS A 127 8.91 24.18 -12.40
CA LYS A 127 8.18 25.16 -11.58
C LYS A 127 9.07 25.93 -10.60
N ARG A 128 10.09 25.28 -10.03
CA ARG A 128 11.03 25.95 -9.13
C ARG A 128 11.87 26.99 -9.88
N GLU A 129 12.30 26.68 -11.09
CA GLU A 129 13.07 27.63 -11.90
C GLU A 129 12.17 28.79 -12.36
N GLU A 130 10.94 28.53 -12.81
CA GLU A 130 9.95 29.56 -13.15
C GLU A 130 9.65 30.54 -11.99
N ILE A 131 9.72 30.07 -10.75
CA ILE A 131 9.53 30.91 -9.55
C ILE A 131 10.78 31.75 -9.25
N LYS A 132 11.98 31.25 -9.54
CA LYS A 132 13.23 32.00 -9.31
C LYS A 132 13.44 33.11 -10.34
N GLU A 133 12.89 32.94 -11.54
CA GLU A 133 12.99 33.91 -12.64
C GLU A 133 12.01 35.10 -12.48
N LYS A 134 11.11 35.06 -11.48
CA LYS A 134 10.18 36.14 -11.13
C LYS A 134 10.67 36.94 -9.93
#